data_AF-A0A957P899-F1
#
_entry.id   AF-A0A957P899-F1
#
_cell.length_a   1.000
_cell.length_b   1.000
_cell.length_c   1.000
_cell.angle_alpha   90.00
_cell.angle_beta   90.00
_cell.angle_gamma   90.00
#
_symmetry.space_group_name_H-M   'P 1'
#
loop_
_entity.id
_entity.type
_entity.pdbx_description
1 polymer ?
#
loop_
_entity_poly.entity_id
_entity_poly.type
_entity_poly.pdbx_seq_one_letter_code
_entity_poly.pdbx_strand_id
1 'polypeptide(L)'
;MTSSFTPTPAASATPTPTANGPAFPLKLASDAQARYLVDQNNQPVLINGDTPWSLIGQVSKEDAELYLQDTAQRGFNSIVVTLVESHYVDKAPFNYDGDDPYLEYQNGAPKFDTPNEAYFAHADWVIHKAGEYGLQVILAPNYLGCCADGYYGALSA
;
A
#
# COMPACT_ATOMS: atom_id res chain seq x y z
N MET A 1 0.29 -50.64 2.31
CA MET A 1 -0.78 -49.69 2.69
C MET A 1 -0.62 -48.46 1.82
N THR A 2 -1.34 -48.40 0.69
CA THR A 2 -1.34 -47.25 -0.22
C THR A 2 -2.42 -46.29 0.23
N SER A 3 -2.05 -45.17 0.84
CA SER A 3 -3.01 -44.14 1.25
C SER A 3 -3.47 -43.37 0.01
N SER A 4 -4.70 -43.59 -0.42
CA SER A 4 -5.34 -42.83 -1.49
C SER A 4 -5.79 -41.47 -0.95
N PHE A 5 -5.13 -40.40 -1.40
CA PHE A 5 -5.59 -39.04 -1.15
C PHE A 5 -6.70 -38.74 -2.17
N THR A 6 -7.94 -38.60 -1.70
CA THR A 6 -9.06 -38.11 -2.50
C THR A 6 -9.24 -36.63 -2.17
N PRO A 7 -8.83 -35.69 -3.04
CA PRO A 7 -9.15 -34.28 -2.82
C PRO A 7 -10.67 -34.13 -2.93
N THR A 8 -11.29 -33.64 -1.86
CA THR A 8 -12.68 -33.20 -1.91
C THR A 8 -12.74 -32.01 -2.86
N PRO A 9 -13.64 -32.00 -3.87
CA PRO A 9 -13.80 -30.83 -4.71
C PRO A 9 -14.28 -29.69 -3.81
N ALA A 10 -13.45 -28.68 -3.61
CA ALA A 10 -13.94 -27.39 -3.12
C ALA A 10 -15.01 -26.95 -4.12
N ALA A 11 -16.19 -26.58 -3.63
CA ALA A 11 -17.24 -26.05 -4.48
C ALA A 11 -16.66 -24.87 -5.29
N SER A 12 -16.49 -25.07 -6.60
CA SER A 12 -16.07 -24.03 -7.53
C SER A 12 -17.20 -23.01 -7.67
N ALA A 13 -17.39 -22.17 -6.67
CA ALA A 13 -18.02 -20.89 -6.87
C ALA A 13 -16.98 -20.01 -7.55
N THR A 14 -17.07 -19.89 -8.87
CA THR A 14 -16.32 -18.86 -9.60
C THR A 14 -16.73 -17.52 -8.98
N PRO A 15 -15.83 -16.80 -8.31
CA PRO A 15 -16.18 -15.51 -7.74
C PRO A 15 -16.64 -14.61 -8.89
N THR A 16 -17.85 -14.09 -8.77
CA THR A 16 -18.36 -13.13 -9.76
C THR A 16 -17.62 -11.83 -9.49
N PRO A 17 -16.85 -11.27 -10.45
CA PRO A 17 -16.19 -10.00 -10.23
C PRO A 17 -17.26 -8.95 -9.95
N THR A 18 -17.21 -8.32 -8.78
CA THR A 18 -18.04 -7.17 -8.46
C THR A 18 -17.66 -6.01 -9.37
N ALA A 19 -18.65 -5.39 -10.02
CA ALA A 19 -18.46 -4.28 -10.94
C ALA A 19 -17.75 -3.04 -10.31
N ASN A 20 -17.65 -2.99 -8.98
CA ASN A 20 -17.09 -1.88 -8.21
C ASN A 20 -15.77 -2.23 -7.48
N GLY A 21 -15.09 -3.31 -7.84
CA GLY A 21 -13.88 -3.78 -7.15
C GLY A 21 -14.15 -4.39 -5.76
N PRO A 22 -13.11 -4.71 -4.98
CA PRO A 22 -13.24 -5.26 -3.62
C PRO A 22 -13.75 -4.21 -2.63
N ALA A 23 -14.62 -4.62 -1.70
CA ALA A 23 -14.98 -3.77 -0.57
C ALA A 23 -13.91 -3.83 0.55
N PHE A 24 -13.20 -2.73 0.75
CA PHE A 24 -12.12 -2.61 1.74
C PHE A 24 -12.64 -2.30 3.17
N PRO A 25 -11.84 -2.57 4.23
CA PRO A 25 -10.55 -3.27 4.21
C PRO A 25 -10.72 -4.77 3.93
N LEU A 26 -9.67 -5.43 3.45
CA LEU A 26 -9.69 -6.89 3.34
C LEU A 26 -9.66 -7.54 4.74
N LYS A 27 -10.21 -8.74 4.84
CA LYS A 27 -10.20 -9.55 6.06
C LYS A 27 -9.82 -10.99 5.76
N LEU A 28 -9.39 -11.72 6.78
CA LEU A 28 -9.13 -13.15 6.65
C LEU A 28 -10.44 -13.91 6.43
N ALA A 29 -10.43 -14.91 5.55
CA ALA A 29 -11.57 -15.81 5.37
C ALA A 29 -11.94 -16.48 6.71
N SER A 30 -13.23 -16.58 7.00
CA SER A 30 -13.74 -17.13 8.26
C SER A 30 -13.95 -18.65 8.24
N ASP A 31 -13.44 -19.35 7.23
CA ASP A 31 -13.45 -20.82 7.20
C ASP A 31 -12.48 -21.42 8.23
N ALA A 32 -12.58 -22.74 8.45
CA ALA A 32 -11.79 -23.43 9.47
C ALA A 32 -10.27 -23.36 9.22
N GLN A 33 -9.83 -23.04 8.00
CA GLN A 33 -8.43 -23.03 7.59
C GLN A 33 -7.85 -21.62 7.54
N ALA A 34 -8.70 -20.59 7.34
CA ALA A 34 -8.39 -19.16 7.32
C ALA A 34 -7.14 -18.85 6.48
N ARG A 35 -7.13 -19.32 5.22
CA ARG A 35 -5.93 -19.36 4.35
C ARG A 35 -5.80 -18.21 3.35
N TYR A 36 -6.87 -17.46 3.12
CA TYR A 36 -6.93 -16.45 2.06
C TYR A 36 -7.71 -15.22 2.52
N LEU A 37 -7.56 -14.12 1.76
CA LEU A 37 -8.25 -12.87 2.02
C LEU A 37 -9.60 -12.84 1.32
N VAL A 38 -10.56 -12.18 1.97
CA VAL A 38 -11.85 -11.83 1.41
C VAL A 38 -12.12 -10.34 1.63
N ASP A 39 -12.98 -9.77 0.80
CA ASP A 39 -13.47 -8.40 0.99
C ASP A 39 -14.57 -8.35 2.09
N GLN A 40 -15.12 -7.16 2.36
CA GLN A 40 -16.19 -7.00 3.35
C GLN A 40 -17.49 -7.76 2.99
N ASN A 41 -17.69 -8.10 1.72
CA ASN A 41 -18.81 -8.89 1.21
C ASN A 41 -18.51 -10.41 1.14
N ASN A 42 -17.39 -10.85 1.72
CA ASN A 42 -16.90 -12.23 1.69
C ASN A 42 -16.54 -12.76 0.29
N GLN A 43 -16.25 -11.88 -0.67
CA GLN A 43 -15.71 -12.28 -1.97
C GLN A 43 -14.20 -12.55 -1.84
N PRO A 44 -13.69 -13.70 -2.31
CA PRO A 44 -12.25 -13.99 -2.32
C PRO A 44 -11.45 -12.93 -3.08
N VAL A 45 -10.33 -12.50 -2.50
CA VAL A 45 -9.39 -11.55 -3.11
C VAL A 45 -8.02 -12.18 -3.20
N LEU A 46 -7.54 -12.36 -4.43
CA LEU A 46 -6.13 -12.66 -4.71
C LEU A 46 -5.37 -11.34 -4.84
N ILE A 47 -4.32 -11.14 -4.06
CA ILE A 47 -3.43 -9.98 -4.20
C ILE A 47 -2.61 -10.14 -5.50
N ASN A 48 -2.87 -9.28 -6.48
CA ASN A 48 -2.05 -9.10 -7.66
C ASN A 48 -1.42 -7.70 -7.60
N GLY A 49 -0.20 -7.65 -7.09
CA GLY A 49 0.43 -6.40 -6.64
C GLY A 49 1.51 -5.87 -7.57
N ASP A 50 1.63 -4.54 -7.63
CA ASP A 50 2.81 -3.81 -8.13
C ASP A 50 3.54 -3.09 -6.96
N THR A 51 4.75 -2.56 -7.22
CA THR A 51 5.69 -2.09 -6.19
C THR A 51 6.21 -0.65 -6.38
N PRO A 52 5.33 0.36 -6.52
CA PRO A 52 5.73 1.75 -6.70
C PRO A 52 6.11 2.42 -5.37
N TRP A 53 7.17 1.93 -4.71
CA TRP A 53 7.54 2.33 -3.35
C TRP A 53 7.52 3.84 -3.09
N SER A 54 8.13 4.64 -3.98
CA SER A 54 8.26 6.09 -3.81
C SER A 54 7.08 6.92 -4.35
N LEU A 55 5.95 6.31 -4.71
CA LEU A 55 4.84 7.00 -5.41
C LEU A 55 4.37 8.29 -4.71
N ILE A 56 4.27 8.27 -3.38
CA ILE A 56 3.78 9.42 -2.59
C ILE A 56 4.80 10.58 -2.58
N GLY A 57 6.10 10.29 -2.63
CA GLY A 57 7.14 11.30 -2.50
C GLY A 57 7.75 11.77 -3.82
N GLN A 58 7.81 10.91 -4.84
CA GLN A 58 8.64 11.14 -6.03
C GLN A 58 7.96 11.94 -7.14
N VAL A 59 6.66 11.77 -7.34
CA VAL A 59 5.98 12.21 -8.57
C VAL A 59 4.90 13.25 -8.30
N SER A 60 4.54 13.99 -9.35
CA SER A 60 3.41 14.90 -9.32
C SER A 60 2.08 14.16 -9.11
N LYS A 61 1.02 14.87 -8.73
CA LYS A 61 -0.33 14.27 -8.65
C LYS A 61 -0.78 13.72 -10.00
N GLU A 62 -0.50 14.44 -11.08
CA GLU A 62 -0.85 14.04 -12.44
C GLU A 62 -0.18 12.73 -12.84
N ASP A 63 1.12 12.60 -12.55
CA ASP A 63 1.87 11.38 -12.84
C ASP A 63 1.47 10.22 -11.92
N ALA A 64 1.15 10.50 -10.66
CA ALA A 64 0.61 9.49 -9.74
C ALA A 64 -0.72 8.94 -10.24
N GLU A 65 -1.65 9.80 -10.66
CA GLU A 65 -2.94 9.37 -11.23
C GLU A 65 -2.75 8.58 -12.53
N LEU A 66 -1.87 9.04 -13.41
CA LEU A 66 -1.54 8.31 -14.64
C LEU A 66 -1.02 6.90 -14.34
N TYR A 67 -0.08 6.77 -13.39
CA TYR A 67 0.45 5.48 -12.96
C TYR A 67 -0.64 4.58 -12.36
N LEU A 68 -1.47 5.10 -11.45
CA LEU A 68 -2.54 4.33 -10.80
C LEU A 68 -3.57 3.82 -11.81
N GLN A 69 -3.94 4.67 -12.78
CA GLN A 69 -4.87 4.31 -13.84
C GLN A 69 -4.30 3.21 -14.74
N ASP A 70 -3.05 3.35 -15.21
CA ASP A 70 -2.38 2.34 -16.05
C ASP A 70 -2.21 1.01 -15.30
N THR A 71 -1.84 1.06 -14.02
CA THR A 71 -1.69 -0.10 -13.13
C THR A 71 -3.00 -0.88 -13.01
N ALA A 72 -4.11 -0.19 -12.76
CA ALA A 72 -5.43 -0.80 -12.71
C ALA A 72 -5.86 -1.38 -14.07
N GLN A 73 -5.59 -0.68 -15.18
CA GLN A 73 -5.90 -1.17 -16.54
C GLN A 73 -5.12 -2.44 -16.91
N ARG A 74 -3.93 -2.64 -16.34
CA ARG A 74 -3.13 -3.86 -16.50
C ARG A 74 -3.60 -5.03 -15.63
N GLY A 75 -4.61 -4.82 -14.80
CA GLY A 75 -5.21 -5.86 -13.96
C GLY A 75 -4.51 -6.08 -12.61
N PHE A 76 -3.61 -5.18 -12.20
CA PHE A 76 -3.17 -5.14 -10.81
C PHE A 76 -4.31 -4.64 -9.93
N ASN A 77 -4.38 -5.14 -8.69
CA ASN A 77 -5.41 -4.76 -7.72
C ASN A 77 -4.82 -4.31 -6.38
N SER A 78 -3.50 -4.26 -6.27
CA SER A 78 -2.79 -3.86 -5.07
C SER A 78 -1.49 -3.15 -5.42
N ILE A 79 -1.06 -2.23 -4.57
CA ILE A 79 0.25 -1.58 -4.66
C ILE A 79 0.90 -1.52 -3.29
N VAL A 80 2.22 -1.62 -3.24
CA VAL A 80 3.00 -1.33 -2.02
C VAL A 80 3.72 0.01 -2.16
N VAL A 81 3.53 0.87 -1.16
CA VAL A 81 4.08 2.23 -1.15
C VAL A 81 4.66 2.55 0.23
N THR A 82 5.69 3.39 0.27
CA THR A 82 6.17 4.03 1.49
C THR A 82 5.37 5.32 1.72
N LEU A 83 4.83 5.51 2.92
CA LEU A 83 4.13 6.75 3.29
C LEU A 83 5.11 7.93 3.38
N VAL A 84 6.22 7.72 4.09
CA VAL A 84 7.27 8.71 4.25
C VAL A 84 8.61 8.16 3.78
N GLU A 85 9.18 8.79 2.76
CA GLU A 85 10.43 8.36 2.13
C GLU A 85 11.61 9.23 2.60
N SER A 86 12.73 8.59 2.97
CA SER A 86 13.94 9.29 3.45
C SER A 86 15.13 9.15 2.51
N HIS A 87 15.04 8.30 1.48
CA HIS A 87 16.19 8.00 0.64
C HIS A 87 15.89 7.90 -0.85
N TYR A 88 14.81 7.21 -1.23
CA TYR A 88 14.54 6.87 -2.64
C TYR A 88 13.67 7.87 -3.37
N VAL A 89 13.79 9.15 -3.00
CA VAL A 89 13.19 10.29 -3.70
C VAL A 89 14.25 11.35 -3.97
N ASP A 90 14.14 12.06 -5.09
CA ASP A 90 15.15 13.03 -5.53
C ASP A 90 15.42 14.15 -4.51
N LYS A 91 14.40 14.50 -3.72
CA LYS A 91 14.45 15.57 -2.72
C LYS A 91 14.12 15.05 -1.33
N ALA A 92 14.65 13.91 -0.92
CA ALA A 92 14.31 13.36 0.38
C ALA A 92 14.59 14.36 1.53
N PRO A 93 13.69 14.49 2.53
CA PRO A 93 12.43 13.74 2.72
C PRO A 93 11.18 14.41 2.08
N PHE A 94 11.38 15.45 1.28
CA PHE A 94 10.30 16.23 0.69
C PHE A 94 9.53 15.44 -0.38
N ASN A 95 8.21 15.66 -0.45
CA ASN A 95 7.42 15.20 -1.60
C ASN A 95 7.76 16.03 -2.86
N TYR A 96 7.14 15.66 -3.99
CA TYR A 96 7.34 16.36 -5.27
C TYR A 96 7.06 17.87 -5.17
N ASP A 97 6.03 18.25 -4.40
CA ASP A 97 5.58 19.62 -4.17
C ASP A 97 6.52 20.42 -3.25
N GLY A 98 7.48 19.75 -2.60
CA GLY A 98 8.48 20.36 -1.73
C GLY A 98 8.06 20.45 -0.25
N ASP A 99 7.06 19.69 0.17
CA ASP A 99 6.63 19.61 1.56
C ASP A 99 7.46 18.57 2.33
N ASP A 100 8.01 18.96 3.48
CA ASP A 100 8.62 18.02 4.43
C ASP A 100 7.50 17.27 5.18
N PRO A 101 7.59 15.96 5.44
CA PRO A 101 6.61 15.23 6.25
C PRO A 101 6.48 15.74 7.69
N TYR A 102 7.51 16.35 8.27
CA TYR A 102 7.50 16.81 9.67
C TYR A 102 7.91 18.27 9.81
N LEU A 103 7.23 18.99 10.70
CA LEU A 103 7.46 20.42 10.94
C LEU A 103 8.67 20.68 11.84
N GLU A 104 9.04 19.72 12.69
CA GLU A 104 10.14 19.86 13.64
C GLU A 104 11.09 18.66 13.59
N TYR A 105 12.36 18.94 13.91
CA TYR A 105 13.44 17.95 14.03
C TYR A 105 14.15 18.12 15.37
N GLN A 106 14.51 17.00 16.00
CA GLN A 106 15.30 16.95 17.23
C GLN A 106 16.54 16.08 16.99
N ASN A 107 17.72 16.66 17.23
CA ASN A 107 19.01 15.97 17.05
C ASN A 107 19.21 15.34 15.66
N GLY A 108 18.64 15.96 14.62
CA GLY A 108 18.73 15.45 13.24
C GLY A 108 17.72 14.36 12.88
N ALA A 109 16.83 13.97 13.80
CA ALA A 109 15.70 13.07 13.54
C ALA A 109 14.37 13.85 13.53
N PRO A 110 13.38 13.46 12.72
CA PRO A 110 12.07 14.11 12.72
C PRO A 110 11.34 13.88 14.04
N LYS A 111 10.60 14.90 14.49
CA LYS A 111 9.63 14.76 15.56
C LYS A 111 8.32 14.22 15.01
N PHE A 112 8.10 12.91 15.19
CA PHE A 112 6.94 12.20 14.65
C PHE A 112 5.58 12.71 15.14
N ASP A 113 5.54 13.49 16.23
CA ASP A 113 4.35 14.16 16.77
C ASP A 113 4.09 15.55 16.17
N THR A 114 4.86 15.95 15.14
CA THR A 114 4.73 17.23 14.44
C THR A 114 4.49 17.05 12.93
N PRO A 115 3.43 16.33 12.51
CA PRO A 115 3.18 16.10 11.09
C PRO A 115 2.90 17.41 10.32
N ASN A 116 3.38 17.49 9.09
CA ASN A 116 3.03 18.57 8.17
C ASN A 116 1.78 18.20 7.35
N GLU A 117 0.68 18.90 7.60
CA GLU A 117 -0.60 18.65 6.93
C GLU A 117 -0.52 18.73 5.40
N ALA A 118 0.32 19.59 4.82
CA ALA A 118 0.44 19.69 3.35
C ALA A 118 0.95 18.37 2.73
N TYR A 119 1.96 17.76 3.37
CA TYR A 119 2.48 16.45 2.98
C TYR A 119 1.44 15.34 3.11
N PHE A 120 0.79 15.25 4.29
CA PHE A 120 -0.16 14.18 4.56
C PHE A 120 -1.46 14.33 3.76
N ALA A 121 -1.90 15.55 3.44
CA ALA A 121 -3.01 15.77 2.51
C ALA A 121 -2.68 15.31 1.08
N HIS A 122 -1.41 15.40 0.65
CA HIS A 122 -0.96 14.78 -0.60
C HIS A 122 -1.01 13.25 -0.51
N ALA A 123 -0.47 12.67 0.56
CA ALA A 123 -0.50 11.22 0.78
C ALA A 123 -1.93 10.65 0.83
N ASP A 124 -2.84 11.33 1.54
CA ASP A 124 -4.26 11.00 1.59
C ASP A 124 -4.90 11.02 0.21
N TRP A 125 -4.55 12.02 -0.61
CA TRP A 125 -5.04 12.11 -1.98
C TRP A 125 -4.57 10.91 -2.82
N VAL A 126 -3.30 10.51 -2.75
CA VAL A 126 -2.77 9.34 -3.48
C VAL A 126 -3.48 8.06 -3.04
N ILE A 127 -3.67 7.86 -1.74
CA ILE A 127 -4.34 6.67 -1.18
C ILE A 127 -5.81 6.60 -1.60
N HIS A 128 -6.54 7.71 -1.52
CA HIS A 128 -7.93 7.76 -1.99
C HIS A 128 -8.02 7.53 -3.50
N LYS A 129 -7.12 8.13 -4.29
CA LYS A 129 -7.08 7.96 -5.74
C LYS A 129 -6.83 6.51 -6.13
N ALA A 130 -5.92 5.81 -5.44
CA ALA A 130 -5.71 4.37 -5.62
C ALA A 130 -7.00 3.57 -5.34
N GLY A 131 -7.72 3.92 -4.26
CA GLY A 131 -9.01 3.32 -3.92
C GLY A 131 -10.09 3.53 -5.00
N GLU A 132 -10.16 4.71 -5.63
CA GLU A 132 -11.08 4.99 -6.75
C GLU A 132 -10.82 4.07 -7.95
N TYR A 133 -9.57 3.66 -8.16
CA TYR A 133 -9.17 2.71 -9.20
C TYR A 133 -9.23 1.23 -8.74
N GLY A 134 -9.74 0.96 -7.54
CA GLY A 134 -9.87 -0.39 -7.00
C GLY A 134 -8.55 -1.03 -6.55
N LEU A 135 -7.53 -0.22 -6.27
CA LEU A 135 -6.22 -0.68 -5.81
C LEU A 135 -6.14 -0.68 -4.28
N GLN A 136 -5.86 -1.85 -3.67
CA GLN A 136 -5.49 -1.95 -2.26
C GLN A 136 -4.10 -1.36 -2.05
N VAL A 137 -3.99 -0.36 -1.18
CA VAL A 137 -2.69 0.16 -0.75
C VAL A 137 -2.16 -0.66 0.42
N ILE A 138 -1.00 -1.30 0.25
CA ILE A 138 -0.19 -1.88 1.31
C ILE A 138 0.81 -0.81 1.74
N LEU A 139 0.50 -0.12 2.82
CA LEU A 139 1.23 1.07 3.25
C LEU A 139 2.35 0.72 4.22
N ALA A 140 3.59 1.03 3.87
CA ALA A 140 4.71 1.04 4.79
C ALA A 140 4.85 2.45 5.40
N PRO A 141 4.52 2.68 6.68
CA PRO A 141 4.49 4.04 7.23
C PRO A 141 5.87 4.70 7.20
N ASN A 142 6.86 4.00 7.76
CA ASN A 142 8.26 4.43 7.78
C ASN A 142 9.09 3.20 7.46
N TYR A 143 9.63 3.12 6.25
CA TYR A 143 10.53 2.02 5.91
C TYR A 143 11.74 2.07 6.84
N LEU A 144 11.95 1.00 7.62
CA LEU A 144 13.06 0.96 8.58
C LEU A 144 14.41 1.02 7.87
N GLY A 145 14.53 0.33 6.74
CA GLY A 145 15.78 0.26 6.01
C GLY A 145 16.88 -0.58 6.64
N CYS A 146 18.01 -0.62 5.95
CA CYS A 146 19.30 -1.10 6.41
C CYS A 146 20.38 -0.09 6.04
N CYS A 147 21.55 -0.18 6.68
CA CYS A 147 22.78 0.21 6.00
C CYS A 147 22.81 1.71 5.59
N ALA A 148 22.16 2.57 6.38
CA ALA A 148 21.96 4.01 6.22
C ALA A 148 20.86 4.48 5.24
N ASP A 149 20.02 3.57 4.72
CA ASP A 149 18.73 3.92 4.14
C ASP A 149 17.59 3.88 5.19
N GLY A 150 16.42 4.41 4.86
CA GLY A 150 15.23 4.34 5.70
C GLY A 150 15.28 5.16 7.00
N TYR A 151 14.49 4.72 7.99
CA TYR A 151 14.23 5.42 9.26
C TYR A 151 14.81 4.72 10.51
N TYR A 152 15.56 3.62 10.37
CA TYR A 152 16.07 2.86 11.51
C TYR A 152 16.84 3.73 12.51
N GLY A 153 17.73 4.61 12.03
CA GLY A 153 18.50 5.51 12.89
C GLY A 153 17.63 6.53 13.64
N ALA A 154 16.59 7.06 12.99
CA ALA A 154 15.67 8.01 13.60
C ALA A 154 14.73 7.36 14.64
N LEU A 155 14.37 6.09 14.44
CA LEU A 155 13.43 5.36 15.32
C LEU A 155 14.11 4.62 16.48
N SER A 156 15.44 4.49 16.45
CA SER A 156 16.23 3.83 17.51
C SER A 156 16.94 4.81 18.44
N ALA A 157 16.80 6.12 18.20
CA ALA A 157 17.37 7.21 19.00
C ALA A 157 16.42 7.63 20.14
#